data_AF-A0A7C5T226-F1
#
_entry.id   AF-A0A7C5T226-F1
#
_cell.length_a   1.000
_cell.length_b   1.000
_cell.length_c   1.000
_cell.angle_alpha   90.00
_cell.angle_beta   90.00
_cell.angle_gamma   90.00
#
_symmetry.space_group_name_H-M   'P 1'
#
loop_
_entity.id
_entity.type
_entity.pdbx_description
1 polymer ?
#
loop_
_entity_poly.entity_id
_entity_poly.type
_entity_poly.pdbx_seq_one_letter_code
_entity_poly.pdbx_strand_id
1 'polypeptide(L)' 'SHTPIELKSDDASGVANIFYRIDGGDWRHYTGPFTIPGPEGPHKVEYYAIDAYGNREEVQSAVLWKDDSPPVTQPSVPGS' A
#
# COMPACT_ATOMS: atom_id res chain seq x y z
N SER A 1 -19.83 13.91 -7.53
CA SER A 1 -18.65 14.73 -7.88
C SER A 1 -17.42 14.03 -7.33
N HIS A 2 -16.64 13.34 -8.16
CA HIS A 2 -15.39 12.72 -7.73
C HIS A 2 -14.29 13.77 -7.82
N THR A 3 -13.75 14.18 -6.67
CA THR A 3 -12.52 14.97 -6.64
C THR A 3 -11.36 13.98 -6.73
N PRO A 4 -10.64 13.91 -7.87
CA PRO A 4 -9.44 13.10 -7.94
C PRO A 4 -8.38 13.71 -7.01
N ILE A 5 -7.82 12.91 -6.11
CA ILE A 5 -6.68 13.34 -5.30
C ILE A 5 -5.43 12.92 -6.07
N GLU A 6 -4.81 13.88 -6.73
CA GLU A 6 -3.52 13.70 -7.40
C GLU A 6 -2.38 13.96 -6.40
N LEU A 7 -1.63 12.91 -6.08
CA LEU A 7 -0.33 13.03 -5.45
C LEU A 7 0.72 13.13 -6.57
N LYS A 8 1.13 14.35 -6.91
CA LYS A 8 2.30 14.55 -7.77
C LYS A 8 3.56 14.27 -6.97
N SER A 9 4.33 13.28 -7.42
CA SER A 9 5.73 13.09 -7.04
C SER A 9 6.57 13.54 -8.22
N ASP A 10 7.17 14.73 -8.11
CA ASP A 10 8.19 15.24 -9.03
C ASP A 10 9.53 14.56 -8.71
N ASP A 11 9.64 13.24 -8.91
CA ASP A 11 10.94 12.59 -9.07
C ASP A 11 10.81 11.39 -10.03
N ALA A 12 10.86 11.71 -11.32
CA ALA A 12 10.93 10.73 -12.37
C ALA A 12 12.39 10.34 -12.65
N SER A 13 13.23 9.98 -11.66
CA SER A 13 14.62 9.58 -11.96
C SER A 13 15.36 8.71 -10.92
N GLY A 14 14.76 8.29 -9.81
CA GLY A 14 15.40 7.34 -8.89
C GLY A 14 14.52 6.11 -8.68
N VAL A 15 14.79 4.99 -9.37
CA VAL A 15 14.06 3.73 -9.17
C VAL A 15 14.40 3.19 -7.78
N ALA A 16 13.70 3.70 -6.77
CA ALA A 16 13.75 3.17 -5.43
C ALA A 16 13.05 1.80 -5.46
N ASN A 17 13.80 0.72 -5.25
CA ASN A 17 13.23 -0.61 -5.14
C ASN A 17 12.63 -0.72 -3.74
N ILE A 18 11.31 -0.70 -3.67
CA ILE A 18 10.58 -0.83 -2.39
C ILE A 18 10.37 -2.31 -2.12
N PHE A 19 10.81 -2.78 -0.95
CA PHE A 19 10.56 -4.14 -0.49
C PHE A 19 9.64 -4.10 0.71
N TYR A 20 8.71 -5.04 0.78
CA TYR A 20 7.75 -5.16 1.86
C TYR A 20 7.60 -6.62 2.31
N ARG A 21 7.30 -6.84 3.59
CA ARG A 21 6.89 -8.14 4.13
C ARG A 21 5.66 -7.97 4.99
N ILE A 22 4.89 -9.04 5.12
CA ILE A 22 3.62 -9.05 5.84
C ILE A 22 3.74 -10.06 6.99
N ASP A 23 3.40 -9.63 8.21
CA ASP A 23 3.41 -10.42 9.44
C ASP A 23 4.72 -11.15 9.72
N GLY A 24 5.85 -10.54 9.33
CA GLY A 24 7.17 -11.14 9.47
C GLY A 24 7.48 -12.26 8.48
N GLY A 25 6.69 -12.42 7.42
CA GLY A 25 6.95 -13.33 6.32
C GLY A 25 8.11 -12.88 5.41
N ASP A 26 8.16 -13.46 4.21
CA ASP A 26 9.20 -13.15 3.23
C ASP A 26 9.11 -11.72 2.68
N TRP A 27 10.28 -11.14 2.39
CA TRP A 27 10.39 -9.86 1.70
C TRP A 27 10.00 -10.02 0.22
N ARG A 28 9.11 -9.14 -0.24
CA ARG A 28 8.57 -9.07 -1.59
C ARG A 28 8.88 -7.72 -2.19
N HIS A 29 9.20 -7.70 -3.48
CA HIS A 29 9.39 -6.45 -4.20
C HIS A 29 8.03 -5.82 -4.52
N TYR A 30 7.87 -4.55 -4.18
CA TYR A 30 6.67 -3.78 -4.48
C TYR A 30 6.72 -3.33 -5.94
N THR A 31 5.99 -4.04 -6.80
CA THR A 31 5.89 -3.74 -8.23
C THR A 31 4.56 -3.09 -8.62
N GLY A 32 3.68 -2.82 -7.64
CA GLY A 32 2.34 -2.29 -7.86
C GLY A 32 1.36 -2.71 -6.76
N PRO A 33 0.05 -2.50 -6.98
CA PRO A 33 -1.00 -2.89 -6.03
C PRO A 33 -0.93 -4.40 -5.74
N PHE A 34 -0.97 -4.76 -4.47
CA PHE A 34 -0.97 -6.16 -4.03
C PHE A 34 -2.11 -6.40 -3.04
N THR A 35 -2.57 -7.65 -2.95
CA THR A 35 -3.53 -8.09 -1.94
C THR A 35 -2.77 -8.68 -0.76
N ILE A 36 -3.21 -8.35 0.47
CA ILE A 36 -2.68 -8.99 1.68
C ILE A 36 -3.24 -10.42 1.75
N PRO A 37 -2.40 -11.47 1.69
CA PRO A 37 -2.87 -12.84 1.84
C PRO A 37 -3.20 -13.11 3.32
N GLY A 38 -4.29 -13.84 3.58
CA GLY A 38 -4.68 -14.25 4.93
C GLY A 38 -6.09 -13.83 5.34
N PRO A 39 -6.47 -14.12 6.61
CA PRO A 39 -7.76 -13.73 7.17
C PRO A 39 -7.90 -12.22 7.26
N GLU A 40 -9.12 -11.72 7.41
CA GLU A 40 -9.36 -10.30 7.71
C GLU A 40 -8.79 -9.92 9.08
N GLY A 41 -8.39 -8.66 9.23
CA GLY A 41 -7.85 -8.15 10.49
C GLY A 41 -6.58 -7.31 10.34
N PRO A 42 -5.89 -7.02 11.46
CA PRO A 42 -4.68 -6.23 11.47
C PRO A 42 -3.49 -7.06 10.99
N HIS A 43 -2.82 -6.59 9.95
CA HIS A 43 -1.58 -7.15 9.43
C HIS A 43 -0.45 -6.15 9.61
N LYS A 44 0.69 -6.63 10.14
CA LYS A 44 1.88 -5.79 10.24
C LYS A 44 2.65 -5.84 8.94
N VAL A 45 2.73 -4.72 8.24
CA VAL A 45 3.51 -4.56 7.02
C VAL A 45 4.80 -3.82 7.35
N GLU A 46 5.93 -4.47 7.11
CA GLU A 46 7.24 -3.85 7.22
C GLU A 46 7.75 -3.57 5.81
N TYR A 47 8.31 -2.39 5.57
CA TYR A 47 8.83 -1.99 4.27
C TYR A 47 10.13 -1.20 4.39
N TYR A 48 10.97 -1.29 3.36
CA TYR A 48 12.15 -0.45 3.20
C TYR A 48 12.36 -0.17 1.70
N ALA A 49 12.97 0.96 1.39
CA ALA A 49 13.39 1.26 0.02
C ALA A 49 14.91 1.07 -0.14
N ILE A 50 15.32 0.73 -1.35
CA ILE A 50 16.71 0.77 -1.79
C ILE A 50 16.80 1.77 -2.93
N ASP A 51 17.58 2.83 -2.77
CA ASP A 51 17.80 3.81 -3.82
C ASP A 51 18.61 3.24 -5.01
N ALA A 52 18.71 4.01 -6.11
CA ALA A 52 19.42 3.59 -7.31
C ALA A 52 20.94 3.37 -7.11
N TYR A 53 21.50 3.87 -6.00
CA TYR A 53 22.90 3.70 -5.59
C TYR A 53 23.09 2.54 -4.61
N GLY A 54 22.02 1.84 -4.24
CA GLY A 54 22.05 0.69 -3.35
C GLY A 54 21.97 1.04 -1.86
N ASN A 55 21.72 2.30 -1.47
CA ASN A 55 21.53 2.59 -0.05
C ASN A 55 20.15 2.13 0.39
N ARG A 56 20.13 1.36 1.47
CA ARG A 56 18.91 0.83 2.08
C ARG A 56 18.43 1.79 3.16
N GLU A 57 17.17 2.20 3.06
CA GLU A 57 16.51 2.97 4.11
C GLU A 57 16.22 2.12 5.35
N GLU A 58 15.98 2.79 6.48
CA GLU A 58 15.54 2.12 7.70
C GLU A 58 14.23 1.36 7.45
N VAL A 59 14.10 0.19 8.07
CA VAL A 59 12.87 -0.61 7.97
C VAL A 59 11.77 0.11 8.74
N GLN A 60 10.77 0.57 8.00
CA GLN A 60 9.56 1.15 8.55
C GLN A 60 8.51 0.05 8.72
N SER A 61 7.65 0.21 9.73
CA SER A 61 6.55 -0.72 9.99
C SER A 61 5.23 0.04 10.08
N ALA A 62 4.24 -0.42 9.35
CA ALA A 62 2.86 0.06 9.41
C ALA A 62 1.93 -1.10 9.74
N VAL A 63 0.86 -0.83 10.48
CA VAL A 63 -0.22 -1.80 10.70
C VAL A 63 -1.33 -1.46 9.72
N LEU A 64 -1.60 -2.36 8.78
CA LEU A 64 -2.69 -2.22 7.82
C LEU A 64 -3.83 -3.14 8.22
N TRP A 65 -5.06 -2.63 8.18
CA TRP A 65 -6.24 -3.48 8.35
C TRP A 65 -6.69 -3.99 6.99
N LYS A 66 -6.68 -5.31 6.82
CA LYS A 66 -7.29 -5.95 5.66
C LYS A 66 -8.80 -5.96 5.87
N ASP A 67 -9.48 -5.12 5.09
CA ASP A 67 -10.92 -5.07 4.96
C ASP A 67 -11.26 -5.60 3.56
N ASP A 68 -11.81 -6.82 3.49
CA ASP A 68 -12.29 -7.43 2.24
C ASP A 68 -13.77 -7.09 2.02
N SER A 69 -14.32 -6.15 2.81
CA SER A 69 -15.69 -5.72 2.61
C SER A 69 -15.74 -5.01 1.25
N PRO A 70 -16.57 -5.50 0.29
CA PRO A 70 -16.78 -4.75 -0.92
C PRO A 70 -17.27 -3.36 -0.50
N PRO A 71 -16.83 -2.28 -1.16
CA PRO A 71 -17.37 -0.97 -0.84
C PRO A 71 -18.88 -1.09 -0.93
N VAL A 72 -19.57 -0.94 0.21
CA VAL A 72 -21.01 -0.80 0.22
C VAL A 72 -21.26 0.59 -0.34
N THR A 73 -21.28 0.71 -1.67
CA THR A 73 -22.01 1.79 -2.32
C THR A 73 -23.48 1.54 -1.97
N GLN A 74 -23.93 2.07 -0.83
CA GLN A 74 -25.33 2.43 -0.71
C GLN A 74 -25.55 3.57 -1.71
N PRO A 75 -26.36 3.40 -2.77
CA PRO A 75 -26.96 4.54 -3.41
C PRO A 75 -27.92 5.16 -2.38
N SER A 76 -27.47 6.18 -1.66
CA SER A 76 -28.36 7.27 -1.28
C SER A 76 -28.65 8.02 -2.60
N VAL A 77 -29.89 8.28 -3.01
CA VAL A 77 -30.90 9.05 -2.29
C VAL A 77 -32.34 8.66 -2.74
N PRO A 78 -33.32 8.65 -1.81
CA PRO A 78 -34.76 8.55 -2.10
C PRO A 78 -35.41 9.87 -2.57
N GLY A 79 -36.44 9.77 -3.42
CA GLY A 79 -37.43 10.82 -3.77
C GLY A 79 -36.93 11.85 -4.80
N SER A 80 -37.60 12.07 -5.92
CA SER A 80 -38.99 12.52 -6.06
C SER A 80 -39.58 12.14 -7.43
#